data_AF-A0AAJ1U0Y6-F1
#
_entry.id   AF-A0AAJ1U0Y6-F1
#
_cell.length_a   1.000
_cell.length_b   1.000
_cell.length_c   1.000
_cell.angle_alpha   90.00
_cell.angle_beta   90.00
_cell.angle_gamma   90.00
#
_symmetry.space_group_name_H-M   'P 1'
#
loop_
_entity.id
_entity.type
_entity.pdbx_description
1 polymer ?
#
loop_
_entity_poly.entity_id
_entity_poly.type
_entity_poly.pdbx_seq_one_letter_code
_entity_poly.pdbx_strand_id
1 'polypeptide(L)'
;MSRSAADAIDWGRSWVDSDRRAPTLSGDWLAWCLVFVRSCFGVDARFLSAIKAWNGADRRHVTSRSETIPEGVPVFWRTRGPHGHVALSLGNGYVLSNDILRRGRIDVVHIDVITKRWNATLLGWTEDLNGTTVWEPPKPAPPAVRVKPTFRRLHDKELDLIEKLQHLKPGTAQHTRRERELAEVYKYLRTYPASQYAARRRECFIRKDQAHRARPRKPKTVERYQRLITRLDLLVRRGIPA
;
A
#
# COMPACT_ATOMS: atom_id res chain seq x y z
N MET A 1 -12.49 -25.99 -12.96
CA MET A 1 -11.43 -25.06 -12.52
C MET A 1 -11.98 -24.27 -11.34
N SER A 2 -11.18 -24.03 -10.31
CA SER A 2 -11.55 -23.13 -9.21
C SER A 2 -11.64 -21.68 -9.72
N ARG A 3 -12.49 -20.88 -9.09
CA ARG A 3 -12.59 -19.43 -9.32
C ARG A 3 -11.35 -18.72 -8.78
N SER A 4 -11.01 -17.58 -9.40
CA SER A 4 -10.02 -16.67 -8.83
C SER A 4 -10.49 -16.10 -7.49
N ALA A 5 -9.58 -15.53 -6.71
CA ALA A 5 -9.89 -14.83 -5.47
C ALA A 5 -10.96 -13.73 -5.64
N ALA A 6 -10.84 -12.93 -6.71
CA ALA A 6 -11.80 -11.86 -7.01
C ALA A 6 -13.18 -12.43 -7.39
N ASP A 7 -13.23 -13.42 -8.28
CA ASP A 7 -14.48 -14.05 -8.70
C ASP A 7 -15.19 -14.77 -7.54
N ALA A 8 -14.43 -15.34 -6.60
CA ALA A 8 -14.97 -15.96 -5.41
C ALA A 8 -15.63 -14.93 -4.48
N ILE A 9 -15.02 -13.75 -4.34
CA ILE A 9 -15.60 -12.63 -3.57
C ILE A 9 -16.86 -12.12 -4.23
N ASP A 10 -16.85 -11.88 -5.54
CA ASP A 10 -18.02 -11.39 -6.27
C ASP A 10 -19.19 -12.38 -6.16
N TRP A 11 -18.89 -13.68 -6.33
CA TRP A 11 -19.88 -14.72 -6.13
C TRP A 11 -20.43 -14.72 -4.69
N GLY A 12 -19.56 -14.64 -3.68
CA GLY A 12 -19.96 -14.60 -2.28
C GLY A 12 -20.80 -13.36 -1.93
N ARG A 13 -20.44 -12.19 -2.47
CA ARG A 13 -21.18 -10.94 -2.31
C ARG A 13 -22.58 -11.02 -2.90
N SER A 14 -22.78 -11.77 -3.99
CA SER A 14 -24.10 -11.97 -4.59
C SER A 14 -25.12 -12.66 -3.68
N TRP A 15 -24.67 -13.25 -2.56
CA TRP A 15 -25.53 -13.85 -1.55
C TRP A 15 -25.90 -12.91 -0.40
N VAL A 16 -25.20 -11.79 -0.26
CA VAL A 16 -25.54 -10.76 0.73
C VAL A 16 -26.91 -10.20 0.36
N ASP A 17 -27.83 -10.23 1.33
CA ASP A 17 -29.23 -9.80 1.17
C ASP A 17 -30.04 -10.52 0.08
N SER A 18 -29.50 -11.58 -0.51
CA SER A 18 -30.24 -12.37 -1.50
C SER A 18 -31.30 -13.24 -0.83
N ASP A 19 -32.50 -13.30 -1.38
CA ASP A 19 -33.57 -14.24 -0.96
C ASP A 19 -33.52 -15.57 -1.72
N ARG A 20 -32.37 -15.86 -2.34
CA ARG A 20 -32.13 -17.09 -3.08
C ARG A 20 -32.10 -18.27 -2.12
N ARG A 21 -32.67 -19.40 -2.56
CA ARG A 21 -32.49 -20.68 -1.89
C ARG A 21 -31.05 -21.15 -2.05
N ALA A 22 -30.35 -21.41 -0.94
CA ALA A 22 -29.00 -21.94 -0.97
C ALA A 22 -29.00 -23.38 -1.54
N PRO A 23 -27.94 -23.80 -2.26
CA PRO A 23 -27.79 -25.16 -2.77
C PRO A 23 -27.37 -26.13 -1.65
N THR A 24 -28.11 -26.13 -0.54
CA THR A 24 -27.92 -26.98 0.64
C THR A 24 -29.20 -27.78 0.89
N LEU A 25 -29.13 -28.79 1.78
CA LEU A 25 -30.31 -29.57 2.13
C LEU A 25 -31.39 -28.73 2.84
N SER A 26 -31.00 -27.76 3.66
CA SER A 26 -31.92 -26.85 4.36
C SER A 26 -32.48 -25.75 3.46
N GLY A 27 -31.85 -25.47 2.32
CA GLY A 27 -32.20 -24.34 1.45
C GLY A 27 -31.68 -22.99 1.93
N ASP A 28 -30.86 -22.97 2.98
CA ASP A 28 -30.18 -21.79 3.53
C ASP A 28 -28.70 -22.11 3.84
N TRP A 29 -27.95 -21.12 4.34
CA TRP A 29 -26.55 -21.31 4.71
C TRP A 29 -26.34 -21.77 6.16
N LEU A 30 -27.40 -22.21 6.86
CA LEU A 30 -27.30 -22.55 8.28
C LEU A 30 -26.36 -23.73 8.50
N ALA A 31 -25.31 -23.53 9.30
CA ALA A 31 -24.26 -24.51 9.60
C ALA A 31 -23.47 -25.01 8.37
N TRP A 32 -23.60 -24.35 7.23
CA TRP A 32 -22.97 -24.74 5.96
C TRP A 32 -21.76 -23.86 5.61
N CYS A 33 -21.03 -23.34 6.60
CA CYS A 33 -19.92 -22.39 6.41
C CYS A 33 -18.86 -22.88 5.42
N LEU A 34 -18.41 -24.13 5.54
CA LEU A 34 -17.45 -24.73 4.61
C LEU A 34 -18.04 -24.93 3.22
N VAL A 35 -19.33 -25.26 3.12
CA VAL A 35 -20.00 -25.39 1.82
C VAL A 35 -20.13 -24.04 1.15
N PHE A 36 -20.46 -22.99 1.88
CA PHE A 36 -20.50 -21.63 1.35
C PHE A 36 -19.13 -21.22 0.79
N VAL A 37 -18.05 -21.34 1.58
CA VAL A 37 -16.72 -20.88 1.15
C VAL A 37 -16.20 -21.72 -0.02
N ARG A 38 -16.37 -23.05 -0.03
CA ARG A 38 -15.97 -23.86 -1.20
C ARG A 38 -16.83 -23.54 -2.44
N SER A 39 -18.11 -23.20 -2.26
CA SER A 39 -18.97 -22.76 -3.36
C SER A 39 -18.53 -21.42 -3.94
N CYS A 40 -18.01 -20.49 -3.13
CA CYS A 40 -17.38 -19.26 -3.61
C CYS A 40 -16.23 -19.59 -4.57
N PHE A 41 -15.30 -20.45 -4.14
CA PHE A 41 -14.17 -20.85 -4.97
C PHE A 41 -14.48 -21.88 -6.07
N GLY A 42 -15.68 -22.45 -6.10
CA GLY A 42 -16.01 -23.54 -7.03
C GLY A 42 -15.16 -24.80 -6.79
N VAL A 43 -14.88 -25.11 -5.52
CA VAL A 43 -14.06 -26.24 -5.09
C VAL A 43 -14.92 -27.39 -4.58
N ASP A 44 -14.52 -28.61 -4.94
CA ASP A 44 -15.23 -29.83 -4.56
C ASP A 44 -15.18 -30.11 -3.05
N ALA A 45 -16.12 -30.94 -2.59
CA ALA A 45 -16.13 -31.38 -1.20
C ALA A 45 -14.97 -32.35 -0.95
N ARG A 46 -14.23 -32.15 0.15
CA ARG A 46 -13.22 -33.10 0.64
C ARG A 46 -13.32 -33.32 2.14
N PHE A 47 -13.41 -32.24 2.90
CA PHE A 47 -13.52 -32.29 4.35
C PHE A 47 -14.96 -32.03 4.81
N LEU A 48 -15.35 -32.69 5.91
CA LEU A 48 -16.70 -32.62 6.46
C LEU A 48 -16.96 -31.39 7.35
N SER A 49 -15.92 -30.63 7.70
CA SER A 49 -16.04 -29.50 8.63
C SER A 49 -14.90 -28.51 8.44
N ALA A 50 -15.10 -27.26 8.84
CA ALA A 50 -14.09 -26.21 8.75
C ALA A 50 -12.79 -26.58 9.50
N ILE A 51 -12.88 -27.17 10.70
CA ILE A 51 -11.67 -27.55 11.45
C ILE A 51 -10.89 -28.69 10.77
N LYS A 52 -11.58 -29.63 10.11
CA LYS A 52 -10.93 -30.68 9.33
C LYS A 52 -10.26 -30.09 8.08
N ALA A 53 -10.92 -29.13 7.43
CA ALA A 53 -10.34 -28.40 6.30
C ALA A 53 -9.10 -27.62 6.70
N TRP A 54 -9.13 -26.91 7.83
CA TRP A 54 -7.94 -26.28 8.40
C TRP A 54 -6.82 -27.29 8.68
N ASN A 55 -7.12 -28.37 9.40
CA ASN A 55 -6.10 -29.35 9.77
C ASN A 55 -5.47 -30.07 8.57
N GLY A 56 -6.23 -30.24 7.48
CA GLY A 56 -5.78 -30.86 6.24
C GLY A 56 -5.27 -29.89 5.17
N ALA A 57 -5.14 -28.60 5.49
CA ALA A 57 -4.58 -27.61 4.56
C ALA A 57 -3.06 -27.60 4.64
N ASP A 58 -2.42 -27.51 3.47
CA ASP A 58 -0.97 -27.61 3.33
C ASP A 58 -0.27 -26.26 3.53
N ARG A 59 -0.94 -25.15 3.20
CA ARG A 59 -0.35 -23.80 3.23
C ARG A 59 -1.14 -22.90 4.17
N ARG A 60 -0.97 -23.18 5.47
CA ARG A 60 -1.58 -22.43 6.57
C ARG A 60 -0.73 -21.26 7.01
N HIS A 61 -1.41 -20.16 7.30
CA HIS A 61 -0.84 -18.95 7.87
C HIS A 61 -1.52 -18.66 9.21
N VAL A 62 -0.88 -19.09 10.30
CA VAL A 62 -1.39 -18.86 11.67
C VAL A 62 -1.24 -17.40 12.04
N THR A 63 -2.33 -16.75 12.43
CA THR A 63 -2.31 -15.35 12.87
C THR A 63 -3.51 -15.01 13.73
N SER A 64 -3.30 -14.10 14.68
CA SER A 64 -4.36 -13.42 15.44
C SER A 64 -4.62 -11.99 14.94
N ARG A 65 -3.90 -11.53 13.91
CA ARG A 65 -3.93 -10.15 13.40
C ARG A 65 -4.83 -10.06 12.17
N SER A 66 -6.11 -9.73 12.37
CA SER A 66 -7.13 -9.62 11.33
C SER A 66 -6.74 -8.73 10.16
N GLU A 67 -6.01 -7.65 10.41
CA GLU A 67 -5.68 -6.62 9.41
C GLU A 67 -4.63 -7.13 8.40
N THR A 68 -3.91 -8.19 8.75
CA THR A 68 -2.85 -8.78 7.92
C THR A 68 -3.35 -9.90 7.02
N ILE A 69 -4.61 -10.31 7.17
CA ILE A 69 -5.19 -11.39 6.39
C ILE A 69 -5.49 -10.88 4.98
N PRO A 70 -4.95 -11.54 3.93
CA PRO A 70 -5.18 -11.12 2.55
C PRO A 70 -6.64 -11.15 2.16
N GLU A 71 -6.99 -10.40 1.11
CA GLU A 71 -8.28 -10.55 0.45
C GLU A 71 -8.34 -11.88 -0.33
N GLY A 72 -9.51 -12.51 -0.34
CA GLY A 72 -9.79 -13.67 -1.18
C GLY A 72 -9.22 -14.99 -0.67
N VAL A 73 -8.94 -15.09 0.63
CA VAL A 73 -8.51 -16.33 1.30
C VAL A 73 -9.60 -16.88 2.22
N PRO A 74 -9.70 -18.20 2.41
CA PRO A 74 -10.48 -18.79 3.49
C PRO A 74 -9.83 -18.49 4.86
N VAL A 75 -10.64 -17.99 5.79
CA VAL A 75 -10.23 -17.66 7.16
C VAL A 75 -10.90 -18.63 8.12
N PHE A 76 -10.17 -19.16 9.09
CA PHE A 76 -10.62 -20.24 9.96
C PHE A 76 -10.63 -19.87 11.43
N TRP A 77 -11.62 -20.39 12.15
CA TRP A 77 -11.73 -20.30 13.60
C TRP A 77 -11.92 -21.68 14.22
N ARG A 78 -11.40 -21.85 15.43
CA ARG A 78 -11.84 -22.88 16.36
C ARG A 78 -12.99 -22.31 17.19
N THR A 79 -14.15 -22.95 17.11
CA THR A 79 -15.31 -22.64 17.94
C THR A 79 -15.36 -23.60 19.13
N ARG A 80 -16.33 -23.43 20.05
CA ARG A 80 -16.54 -24.39 21.16
C ARG A 80 -16.96 -25.77 20.67
N GLY A 81 -17.62 -25.84 19.51
CA GLY A 81 -18.04 -27.10 18.89
C GLY A 81 -16.94 -27.77 18.07
N PRO A 82 -17.12 -29.05 17.68
CA PRO A 82 -16.10 -29.83 16.99
C PRO A 82 -15.91 -29.45 15.52
N HIS A 83 -16.75 -28.58 14.95
CA HIS A 83 -16.74 -28.31 13.51
C HIS A 83 -15.86 -27.11 13.10
N GLY A 84 -15.53 -26.22 14.04
CA GLY A 84 -14.88 -24.94 13.73
C GLY A 84 -15.78 -24.01 12.90
N HIS A 85 -15.17 -22.96 12.34
CA HIS A 85 -15.82 -22.06 11.39
C HIS A 85 -14.88 -21.64 10.28
N VAL A 86 -15.42 -21.34 9.10
CA VAL A 86 -14.67 -20.78 7.98
C VAL A 86 -15.48 -19.69 7.30
N ALA A 87 -14.81 -18.62 6.88
CA ALA A 87 -15.40 -17.49 6.16
C ALA A 87 -14.47 -17.04 5.01
N LEU A 88 -15.00 -16.31 4.04
CA LEU A 88 -14.21 -15.76 2.93
C LEU A 88 -13.71 -14.36 3.28
N SER A 89 -12.40 -14.13 3.24
CA SER A 89 -11.79 -12.82 3.48
C SER A 89 -12.09 -11.82 2.37
N LEU A 90 -12.46 -10.60 2.77
CA LEU A 90 -12.54 -9.41 1.93
C LEU A 90 -11.31 -8.51 2.10
N GLY A 91 -10.30 -8.97 2.84
CA GLY A 91 -9.16 -8.15 3.26
C GLY A 91 -9.53 -7.14 4.35
N ASN A 92 -8.52 -6.44 4.87
CA ASN A 92 -8.67 -5.36 5.85
C ASN A 92 -9.50 -5.75 7.10
N GLY A 93 -9.44 -7.03 7.52
CA GLY A 93 -10.16 -7.53 8.69
C GLY A 93 -11.63 -7.87 8.46
N TYR A 94 -12.16 -7.82 7.24
CA TYR A 94 -13.56 -8.14 6.94
C TYR A 94 -13.72 -9.50 6.24
N VAL A 95 -14.86 -10.14 6.48
CA VAL A 95 -15.21 -11.44 5.90
C VAL A 95 -16.67 -11.51 5.48
N LEU A 96 -16.96 -12.38 4.51
CA LEU A 96 -18.28 -12.92 4.24
C LEU A 96 -18.48 -14.19 5.05
N SER A 97 -19.44 -14.16 5.98
CA SER A 97 -19.73 -15.27 6.89
C SER A 97 -21.22 -15.54 6.96
N ASN A 98 -21.57 -16.82 7.12
CA ASN A 98 -22.93 -17.23 7.49
C ASN A 98 -23.16 -17.16 9.01
N ASP A 99 -24.43 -17.18 9.41
CA ASP A 99 -24.92 -17.42 10.78
C ASP A 99 -24.46 -16.41 11.86
N ILE A 100 -23.94 -15.25 11.47
CA ILE A 100 -23.34 -14.30 12.41
C ILE A 100 -24.28 -13.19 12.84
N LEU A 101 -24.86 -12.42 11.92
CA LEU A 101 -25.88 -11.41 12.24
C LEU A 101 -27.28 -12.00 12.04
N ARG A 102 -27.44 -12.78 10.96
CA ARG A 102 -28.70 -13.41 10.58
C ARG A 102 -28.52 -14.91 10.40
N ARG A 103 -29.43 -15.69 10.98
CA ARG A 103 -29.44 -17.16 10.87
C ARG A 103 -29.65 -17.57 9.40
N GLY A 104 -28.80 -18.44 8.89
CA GLY A 104 -28.88 -19.01 7.53
C GLY A 104 -28.55 -18.04 6.40
N ARG A 105 -28.13 -16.80 6.69
CA ARG A 105 -27.83 -15.76 5.69
C ARG A 105 -26.35 -15.41 5.70
N ILE A 106 -25.87 -14.80 4.61
CA ILE A 106 -24.50 -14.30 4.47
C ILE A 106 -24.45 -12.83 4.87
N ASP A 107 -23.53 -12.50 5.75
CA ASP A 107 -23.28 -11.15 6.24
C ASP A 107 -21.82 -10.75 6.01
N VAL A 108 -21.60 -9.46 5.77
CA VAL A 108 -20.27 -8.86 5.82
C VAL A 108 -20.02 -8.39 7.24
N VAL A 109 -18.98 -8.92 7.89
CA VAL A 109 -18.63 -8.56 9.27
C VAL A 109 -17.12 -8.44 9.43
N HIS A 110 -16.71 -7.68 10.43
CA HIS A 110 -15.32 -7.71 10.89
C HIS A 110 -15.03 -9.06 11.55
N ILE A 111 -13.83 -9.61 11.36
CA ILE A 111 -13.36 -10.90 11.91
C ILE A 111 -13.57 -10.97 13.43
N ASP A 112 -13.31 -9.88 14.14
CA ASP A 112 -13.52 -9.78 15.59
C ASP A 112 -14.96 -10.02 16.03
N VAL A 113 -15.95 -9.72 15.19
CA VAL A 113 -17.36 -9.95 15.52
C VAL A 113 -17.59 -11.45 15.76
N ILE A 114 -17.02 -12.30 14.91
CA ILE A 114 -17.10 -13.77 15.03
C ILE A 114 -16.36 -14.23 16.30
N THR A 115 -15.12 -13.78 16.47
CA THR A 115 -14.27 -14.11 17.64
C THR A 115 -14.99 -13.78 18.94
N LYS A 116 -15.54 -12.56 19.07
CA LYS A 116 -16.18 -12.07 20.29
C LYS A 116 -17.55 -12.71 20.51
N ARG A 117 -18.42 -12.71 19.50
CA ARG A 117 -19.81 -13.17 19.66
C ARG A 117 -19.92 -14.66 19.95
N TRP A 118 -19.01 -15.47 19.41
CA TRP A 118 -19.03 -16.92 19.59
C TRP A 118 -17.98 -17.42 20.59
N ASN A 119 -17.20 -16.51 21.19
CA ASN A 119 -16.05 -16.86 22.01
C ASN A 119 -15.15 -17.89 21.28
N ALA A 120 -14.86 -17.58 20.01
CA ALA A 120 -14.10 -18.42 19.10
C ALA A 120 -12.65 -17.94 19.01
N THR A 121 -11.73 -18.84 18.69
CA THR A 121 -10.32 -18.53 18.49
C THR A 121 -10.02 -18.45 17.00
N LEU A 122 -9.57 -17.28 16.52
CA LEU A 122 -9.05 -17.14 15.17
C LEU A 122 -7.80 -18.02 15.01
N LEU A 123 -7.81 -18.91 14.02
CA LEU A 123 -6.68 -19.79 13.71
C LEU A 123 -5.75 -19.15 12.69
N GLY A 124 -6.32 -18.47 11.70
CA GLY A 124 -5.59 -17.86 10.60
C GLY A 124 -6.29 -18.08 9.27
N TRP A 125 -5.50 -18.19 8.21
CA TRP A 125 -5.99 -18.36 6.83
C TRP A 125 -5.14 -19.36 6.05
N THR A 126 -5.60 -19.78 4.87
CA THR A 126 -4.88 -20.75 4.02
C THR A 126 -4.85 -20.32 2.56
N GLU A 127 -3.81 -20.74 1.82
CA GLU A 127 -3.72 -20.52 0.36
C GLU A 127 -4.49 -21.58 -0.44
N ASP A 128 -4.72 -22.74 0.20
CA ASP A 128 -5.47 -23.86 -0.35
C ASP A 128 -6.74 -24.14 0.45
N LEU A 129 -7.75 -24.66 -0.22
CA LEU A 129 -8.97 -25.19 0.39
C LEU A 129 -9.27 -26.55 -0.21
N ASN A 130 -9.47 -27.56 0.65
CA ASN A 130 -9.75 -28.93 0.22
C ASN A 130 -8.69 -29.53 -0.73
N GLY A 131 -7.44 -29.05 -0.66
CA GLY A 131 -6.33 -29.49 -1.53
C GLY A 131 -6.26 -28.78 -2.88
N THR A 132 -7.09 -27.76 -3.11
CA THR A 132 -7.02 -26.91 -4.31
C THR A 132 -6.45 -25.55 -3.92
N THR A 133 -5.44 -25.06 -4.65
CA THR A 133 -4.99 -23.67 -4.54
C THR A 133 -6.14 -22.73 -4.88
N VAL A 134 -6.50 -21.86 -3.94
CA VAL A 134 -7.59 -20.87 -4.11
C VAL A 134 -7.07 -19.44 -4.10
N TRP A 135 -5.85 -19.24 -3.62
CA TRP A 135 -5.20 -17.95 -3.58
C TRP A 135 -3.74 -18.09 -4.00
N GLU A 136 -3.30 -17.11 -4.77
CA GLU A 136 -1.89 -16.90 -5.09
C GLU A 136 -1.52 -15.51 -4.58
N PRO A 137 -0.35 -15.35 -3.93
CA PRO A 137 0.08 -14.04 -3.52
C PRO A 137 0.16 -13.13 -4.75
N PRO A 138 -0.38 -11.89 -4.66
CA PRO A 138 -0.25 -10.95 -5.76
C PRO A 138 1.23 -10.85 -6.11
N LYS A 139 1.56 -11.08 -7.39
CA LYS A 139 2.93 -10.99 -7.88
C LYS A 139 3.53 -9.71 -7.32
N PRO A 140 4.67 -9.75 -6.61
CA PRO A 140 5.25 -8.55 -6.02
C PRO A 140 5.27 -7.48 -7.09
N ALA A 141 4.65 -6.33 -6.80
CA ALA A 141 4.75 -5.20 -7.69
C ALA A 141 6.24 -5.04 -8.01
N PRO A 142 6.64 -4.85 -9.29
CA PRO A 142 8.03 -4.54 -9.61
C PRO A 142 8.49 -3.48 -8.60
N PRO A 143 9.64 -3.67 -7.93
CA PRO A 143 10.08 -2.75 -6.89
C PRO A 143 9.91 -1.35 -7.45
N ALA A 144 9.11 -0.52 -6.76
CA ALA A 144 8.72 0.78 -7.27
C ALA A 144 9.98 1.43 -7.83
N VAL A 145 10.06 1.55 -9.15
CA VAL A 145 11.25 2.11 -9.77
C VAL A 145 11.31 3.50 -9.18
N ARG A 146 12.28 3.75 -8.30
CA ARG A 146 12.57 5.11 -7.84
C ARG A 146 12.97 5.84 -9.11
N VAL A 147 11.99 6.47 -9.76
CA VAL A 147 12.23 7.30 -10.91
C VAL A 147 13.20 8.37 -10.39
N LYS A 148 14.45 8.28 -10.82
CA LYS A 148 15.47 9.26 -10.44
C LYS A 148 14.88 10.62 -10.82
N PRO A 149 14.78 11.58 -9.88
CA PRO A 149 14.23 12.88 -10.19
C PRO A 149 15.06 13.50 -11.32
N THR A 150 14.37 14.08 -12.31
CA THR A 150 15.05 14.70 -13.44
C THR A 150 15.93 15.85 -12.94
N PHE A 151 17.03 16.14 -13.63
CA PHE A 151 17.91 17.27 -13.33
C PHE A 151 17.12 18.57 -13.07
N ARG A 152 16.11 18.84 -13.90
CA ARG A 152 15.26 20.04 -13.77
C ARG A 152 14.56 20.10 -12.42
N ARG A 153 13.92 19.01 -11.98
CA ARG A 153 13.24 18.96 -10.67
C ARG A 153 14.22 19.11 -9.51
N LEU A 154 15.40 18.51 -9.61
CA LEU A 154 16.44 18.65 -8.60
C LEU A 154 16.96 20.09 -8.51
N HIS A 155 17.19 20.72 -9.65
CA HIS A 155 17.71 22.09 -9.71
C HIS A 155 16.68 23.13 -9.24
N ASP A 156 15.40 22.98 -9.62
CA ASP A 156 14.34 23.85 -9.12
C ASP A 156 14.22 23.75 -7.59
N LYS A 157 14.37 22.54 -7.04
CA LYS A 157 14.38 22.30 -5.59
C LYS A 157 15.64 22.84 -4.91
N GLU A 158 16.81 22.73 -5.54
CA GLU A 158 18.06 23.35 -5.06
C GLU A 158 17.88 24.85 -4.88
N LEU A 159 17.34 25.55 -5.90
CA LEU A 159 17.13 27.00 -5.85
C LEU A 159 16.12 27.40 -4.78
N ASP A 160 15.00 26.70 -4.68
CA ASP A 160 13.97 26.95 -3.65
C ASP A 160 14.53 26.76 -2.23
N LEU A 161 15.34 25.71 -2.01
CA LEU A 161 15.97 25.46 -0.71
C LEU A 161 17.01 26.53 -0.36
N ILE A 162 17.82 26.96 -1.33
CA ILE A 162 18.80 28.05 -1.13
C ILE A 162 18.08 29.35 -0.78
N GLU A 163 17.01 29.70 -1.51
CA GLU A 163 16.21 30.91 -1.23
C GLU A 163 15.60 30.85 0.17
N LYS A 164 15.01 29.72 0.55
CA LYS A 164 14.46 29.52 1.90
C LYS A 164 15.52 29.63 3.00
N LEU A 165 16.70 29.07 2.78
CA LEU A 165 17.81 29.14 3.76
C LEU A 165 18.27 30.58 4.00
N GLN A 166 18.27 31.45 2.98
CA GLN A 166 18.66 32.86 3.13
C GLN A 166 17.76 33.65 4.09
N HIS A 167 16.52 33.19 4.29
CA HIS A 167 15.54 33.85 5.15
C HIS A 167 15.43 33.22 6.54
N LEU A 168 16.17 32.14 6.82
CA LEU A 168 16.15 31.45 8.11
C LEU A 168 17.35 31.86 8.97
N LYS A 169 17.15 31.97 10.29
CA LYS A 169 18.25 32.17 11.24
C LYS A 169 19.09 30.88 11.32
N PRO A 170 20.42 30.95 11.15
CA PRO A 170 21.31 29.80 11.31
C PRO A 170 21.17 29.14 12.69
N GLY A 171 21.35 27.82 12.74
CA GLY A 171 21.28 27.03 13.98
C GLY A 171 19.87 26.72 14.48
N THR A 172 18.82 27.27 13.85
CA THR A 172 17.43 26.87 14.15
C THR A 172 17.12 25.48 13.60
N ALA A 173 16.22 24.74 14.26
CA ALA A 173 15.78 23.43 13.79
C ALA A 173 15.24 23.45 12.34
N GLN A 174 14.60 24.54 11.94
CA GLN A 174 14.11 24.73 10.58
C GLN A 174 15.27 24.94 9.58
N HIS A 175 16.31 25.68 9.96
CA HIS A 175 17.52 25.83 9.15
C HIS A 175 18.22 24.48 8.96
N THR A 176 18.49 23.76 10.07
CA THR A 176 19.15 22.45 10.03
C THR A 176 18.38 21.42 9.20
N ARG A 177 17.05 21.43 9.26
CA ARG A 177 16.21 20.57 8.42
C ARG A 177 16.37 20.90 6.94
N ARG A 178 16.36 22.18 6.57
CA ARG A 178 16.50 22.60 5.16
C ARG A 178 17.92 22.36 4.62
N GLU A 179 18.95 22.46 5.46
CA GLU A 179 20.32 22.06 5.11
C GLU A 179 20.42 20.57 4.80
N ARG A 180 19.78 19.70 5.61
CA ARG A 180 19.73 18.25 5.32
C ARG A 180 19.00 17.96 4.01
N GLU A 181 17.88 18.64 3.77
CA GLU A 181 17.14 18.50 2.50
C GLU A 181 17.98 18.94 1.29
N LEU A 182 18.77 20.02 1.42
CA LEU A 182 19.66 20.50 0.37
C LEU A 182 20.84 19.53 0.14
N ALA A 183 21.41 18.98 1.20
CA ALA A 183 22.47 17.97 1.11
C ALA A 183 22.00 16.72 0.35
N GLU A 184 20.76 16.28 0.58
CA GLU A 184 20.14 15.18 -0.19
C GLU A 184 20.00 15.53 -1.68
N VAL A 185 19.58 16.76 -2.02
CA VAL A 185 19.52 17.21 -3.42
C VAL A 185 20.93 17.20 -4.05
N TYR A 186 21.96 17.64 -3.32
CA TYR A 186 23.33 17.63 -3.80
C TYR A 186 23.89 16.24 -4.06
N LYS A 187 23.52 15.23 -3.26
CA LYS A 187 23.91 13.82 -3.52
C LYS A 187 23.51 13.39 -4.93
N TYR A 188 22.32 13.77 -5.39
CA TYR A 188 21.87 13.47 -6.74
C TYR A 188 22.53 14.35 -7.81
N LEU A 189 22.66 15.65 -7.57
CA LEU A 189 23.26 16.57 -8.55
C LEU A 189 24.74 16.23 -8.84
N ARG A 190 25.49 15.74 -7.85
CA ARG A 190 26.88 15.29 -8.00
C ARG A 190 27.05 14.06 -8.89
N THR A 191 25.98 13.33 -9.19
CA THR A 191 26.04 12.19 -10.12
C THR A 191 26.00 12.61 -11.59
N TYR A 192 25.72 13.88 -11.89
CA TYR A 192 25.78 14.42 -13.24
C TYR A 192 27.19 14.91 -13.58
N PRO A 193 27.70 14.66 -14.80
CA PRO A 193 28.97 15.23 -15.24
C PRO A 193 28.98 16.75 -15.08
N ALA A 194 30.09 17.32 -14.61
CA ALA A 194 30.23 18.76 -14.33
C ALA A 194 29.87 19.65 -15.54
N SER A 195 30.14 19.17 -16.76
CA SER A 195 29.76 19.81 -18.02
C SER A 195 28.24 19.92 -18.21
N GLN A 196 27.48 18.88 -17.84
CA GLN A 196 26.01 18.88 -17.90
C GLN A 196 25.39 19.74 -16.81
N TYR A 197 25.97 19.75 -15.60
CA TYR A 197 25.54 20.63 -14.51
C TYR A 197 25.72 22.10 -14.89
N ALA A 198 26.90 22.48 -15.39
CA ALA A 198 27.20 23.85 -15.82
C ALA A 198 26.35 24.32 -17.01
N ALA A 199 26.17 23.48 -18.03
CA ALA A 199 25.36 23.82 -19.22
C ALA A 199 23.88 24.03 -18.87
N ARG A 200 23.28 23.11 -18.10
CA ARG A 200 21.86 23.21 -17.74
C ARG A 200 21.57 24.32 -16.73
N ARG A 201 22.53 24.65 -15.86
CA ARG A 201 22.45 25.81 -14.95
C ARG A 201 22.48 27.13 -15.72
N ARG A 202 23.28 27.23 -16.79
CA ARG A 202 23.29 28.38 -17.72
C ARG A 202 21.97 28.52 -18.47
N GLU A 203 21.38 27.42 -18.96
CA GLU A 203 20.07 27.47 -19.63
C GLU A 203 18.94 27.94 -18.72
N CYS A 204 18.90 27.46 -17.47
CA CYS A 204 17.90 27.91 -16.50
C CYS A 204 18.06 29.39 -16.15
N PHE A 205 19.30 29.87 -16.05
CA PHE A 205 19.63 31.28 -15.85
C PHE A 205 19.18 32.16 -17.02
N ILE A 206 19.46 31.75 -18.26
CA ILE A 206 19.02 32.47 -19.48
C ILE A 206 17.49 32.57 -19.51
N ARG A 207 16.78 31.48 -19.20
CA ARG A 207 15.31 31.48 -19.18
C ARG A 207 14.73 32.38 -18.07
N LYS A 208 15.33 32.38 -16.87
CA LYS A 208 14.89 33.28 -15.79
C LYS A 208 15.20 34.74 -16.10
N ASP A 209 16.35 35.05 -16.70
CA ASP A 209 16.70 36.40 -17.16
C ASP A 209 15.74 36.87 -18.25
N GLN A 210 15.43 36.02 -19.24
CA GLN A 210 14.42 36.30 -20.27
C GLN A 210 13.02 36.53 -19.67
N ALA A 211 12.61 35.72 -18.69
CA ALA A 211 11.33 35.91 -17.98
C ALA A 211 11.31 37.18 -17.11
N HIS A 212 12.45 37.56 -16.53
CA HIS A 212 12.60 38.80 -15.77
C HIS A 212 12.58 40.05 -16.66
N ARG A 213 13.20 40.00 -17.84
CA ARG A 213 13.15 41.09 -18.84
C ARG A 213 11.74 41.33 -19.39
N ALA A 214 10.86 40.35 -19.32
CA ALA A 214 9.46 40.46 -19.74
C ALA A 214 8.54 41.18 -18.73
N ARG A 215 9.03 41.61 -17.55
CA ARG A 215 8.22 42.34 -16.55
C ARG A 215 8.86 43.69 -16.17
N PRO A 216 8.14 44.82 -16.26
CA PRO A 216 8.71 46.11 -15.93
C PRO A 216 8.61 46.40 -14.42
N ARG A 217 9.75 46.45 -13.69
CA ARG A 217 10.12 47.51 -12.71
C ARG A 217 11.30 47.19 -11.76
N LYS A 218 12.00 48.31 -11.46
CA LYS A 218 13.00 48.74 -10.44
C LYS A 218 14.38 48.04 -10.32
N PRO A 219 15.49 48.82 -10.34
CA PRO A 219 16.84 48.34 -10.65
C PRO A 219 17.70 48.08 -9.40
N LYS A 220 17.25 47.20 -8.49
CA LYS A 220 18.05 46.82 -7.29
C LYS A 220 18.24 45.32 -7.08
N THR A 221 17.68 44.47 -7.95
CA THR A 221 17.68 43.00 -7.78
C THR A 221 18.80 42.30 -8.52
N VAL A 222 19.19 42.80 -9.71
CA VAL A 222 20.20 42.16 -10.57
C VAL A 222 21.59 42.16 -9.93
N GLU A 223 21.98 43.29 -9.33
CA GLU A 223 23.28 43.45 -8.68
C GLU A 223 23.41 42.57 -7.42
N ARG A 224 22.30 42.34 -6.71
CA ARG A 224 22.26 41.46 -5.53
C ARG A 224 22.42 39.99 -5.93
N TYR A 225 21.84 39.60 -7.06
CA TYR A 225 21.98 38.26 -7.64
C TYR A 225 23.39 38.00 -8.19
N GLN A 226 23.99 38.98 -8.89
CA GLN A 226 25.37 38.87 -9.37
C GLN A 226 26.37 38.72 -8.23
N ARG A 227 26.21 39.49 -7.14
CA ARG A 227 27.06 39.33 -5.93
C ARG A 227 26.94 37.93 -5.30
N LEU A 228 25.73 37.35 -5.30
CA LEU A 228 25.47 36.00 -4.77
C LEU A 228 26.11 34.92 -5.64
N ILE A 229 26.06 35.08 -6.97
CA ILE A 229 26.70 34.18 -7.94
C ILE A 229 28.22 34.22 -7.80
N THR A 230 28.82 35.42 -7.76
CA THR A 230 30.28 35.57 -7.57
C THR A 230 30.74 34.98 -6.24
N ARG A 231 29.95 35.14 -5.17
CA ARG A 231 30.26 34.55 -3.86
C ARG A 231 30.19 33.02 -3.89
N LEU A 232 29.22 32.43 -4.58
CA LEU A 232 29.09 30.97 -4.72
C LEU A 232 30.20 30.39 -5.59
N ASP A 233 30.59 31.05 -6.68
CA ASP A 233 31.72 30.63 -7.52
C ASP A 233 33.05 30.68 -6.76
N LEU A 234 33.24 31.67 -5.88
CA LEU A 234 34.41 31.75 -5.00
C LEU A 234 34.45 30.63 -3.95
N LEU A 235 33.30 30.23 -3.41
CA LEU A 235 33.21 29.12 -2.45
C LEU A 235 33.52 27.77 -3.12
N VAL A 236 33.05 27.57 -4.36
CA VAL A 236 33.35 26.36 -5.15
C VAL A 236 34.83 26.28 -5.54
N ARG A 237 35.46 27.42 -5.88
CA ARG A 237 36.89 27.46 -6.24
C ARG A 237 37.85 27.27 -5.06
N ARG A 238 37.42 27.59 -3.82
CA ARG A 238 38.24 27.47 -2.62
C ARG A 238 38.30 26.07 -2.02
N GLY A 239 37.68 25.07 -2.65
CA GLY A 239 37.85 23.67 -2.26
C GLY A 239 37.42 23.36 -0.82
N ILE A 240 36.45 24.09 -0.27
CA ILE A 240 35.84 23.71 1.01
C ILE A 240 34.95 22.49 0.73
N PRO A 241 35.26 21.28 1.24
CA PRO A 241 34.32 20.17 1.17
C PRO A 241 33.15 20.49 2.10
N ALA A 242 31.95 20.09 1.64
CA ALA A 242 30.63 20.19 2.28
C ALA A 242 30.59 20.70 3.73
#